data_AF-A0A7K2QHZ1-F1
#
_entry.id   AF-A0A7K2QHZ1-F1
#
_cell.length_a   1.000
_cell.length_b   1.000
_cell.length_c   1.000
_cell.angle_alpha   90.00
_cell.angle_beta   90.00
_cell.angle_gamma   90.00
#
_symmetry.space_group_name_H-M   'P 1'
#
loop_
_entity.id
_entity.type
_entity.pdbx_description
1 polymer ?
#
loop_
_entity_poly.entity_id
_entity_poly.type
_entity_poly.pdbx_seq_one_letter_code
_entity_poly.pdbx_strand_id
1 'polypeptide(L)'
;MTRTDVPSAASSGAFGPAGPSGRSGPSGVRERAARYALLPLRIFLGVTFVYAGLDKLTDPAFLSASGAGSIGELMHGVRDTSAIPALVDWALHSPVGFGTALAVGELLVGLGTLAGLLTRIAATGGALISLSLWLTVSWQVTPYYYGNDLVYLMAWIPMIMAGAPYLSLDSLIRSRRSRRIA
;
A
#
# COMPACT_ATOMS: atom_id res chain seq x y z
N MET A 1 47.80 -51.53 55.31
CA MET A 1 46.75 -51.22 54.34
C MET A 1 47.02 -49.82 53.82
N THR A 2 47.84 -49.67 52.78
CA THR A 2 48.07 -48.37 52.12
C THR A 2 48.60 -48.65 50.72
N ARG A 3 47.70 -48.46 49.76
CA ARG A 3 47.79 -48.74 48.34
C ARG A 3 48.69 -47.68 47.70
N THR A 4 49.67 -48.09 46.91
CA THR A 4 50.45 -47.22 46.04
C THR A 4 49.57 -46.80 44.86
N ASP A 5 49.28 -45.50 44.77
CA ASP A 5 48.50 -44.93 43.67
C ASP A 5 49.34 -44.83 42.38
N VAL A 6 48.71 -45.23 41.29
CA VAL A 6 49.21 -45.24 39.91
C VAL A 6 49.05 -43.84 39.30
N PRO A 7 49.98 -43.31 38.48
CA PRO A 7 49.79 -42.05 37.78
C PRO A 7 48.74 -42.19 36.66
N SER A 8 47.69 -41.37 36.73
CA SER A 8 46.68 -41.24 35.67
C SER A 8 47.23 -40.39 34.53
N ALA A 9 47.47 -41.03 33.39
CA ALA A 9 47.49 -40.37 32.09
C ALA A 9 46.07 -40.41 31.52
N ALA A 10 45.46 -39.26 31.22
CA ALA A 10 44.36 -39.17 30.27
C ALA A 10 44.11 -37.72 29.79
N SER A 11 44.39 -37.54 28.49
CA SER A 11 43.65 -36.71 27.53
C SER A 11 43.46 -35.22 27.81
N SER A 12 44.49 -34.46 27.45
CA SER A 12 44.32 -33.15 26.79
C SER A 12 43.63 -33.32 25.42
N GLY A 13 42.57 -32.54 25.18
CA GLY A 13 42.17 -32.14 23.83
C GLY A 13 40.77 -32.55 23.39
N ALA A 14 39.82 -31.60 23.46
CA ALA A 14 38.94 -31.22 22.35
C ALA A 14 37.83 -30.27 22.86
N PHE A 15 38.18 -29.01 23.14
CA PHE A 15 37.19 -27.92 23.16
C PHE A 15 36.99 -27.50 21.70
N GLY A 16 36.10 -28.20 20.99
CA GLY A 16 35.69 -27.79 19.65
C GLY A 16 34.95 -26.45 19.73
N PRO A 17 35.25 -25.46 18.86
CA PRO A 17 34.49 -24.23 18.85
C PRO A 17 33.05 -24.56 18.46
N ALA A 18 32.10 -24.20 19.33
CA ALA A 18 30.69 -24.17 19.00
C ALA A 18 30.51 -23.20 17.82
N GLY A 19 30.44 -23.75 16.61
CA GLY A 19 30.10 -22.98 15.43
C GLY A 19 28.74 -22.31 15.64
N PRO A 20 28.53 -21.09 15.15
CA PRO A 20 27.22 -20.45 15.20
C PRO A 20 26.28 -21.28 14.34
N SER A 21 25.50 -22.14 14.99
CA SER A 21 24.36 -22.80 14.39
C SER A 21 23.35 -21.71 14.05
N GLY A 22 23.48 -21.18 12.83
CA GLY A 22 22.52 -20.30 12.22
C GLY A 22 21.17 -20.99 12.22
N ARG A 23 20.35 -20.67 13.23
CA ARG A 23 18.96 -21.10 13.31
C ARG A 23 18.18 -20.41 12.19
N SER A 24 18.23 -20.95 10.99
CA SER A 24 17.19 -20.75 9.98
C SER A 24 15.98 -21.63 10.36
N GLY A 25 15.38 -21.36 11.51
CA GLY A 25 14.16 -22.04 11.94
C GLY A 25 12.92 -21.58 11.15
N PRO A 26 11.77 -22.26 11.29
CA PRO A 26 10.48 -21.86 10.69
C PRO A 26 10.05 -20.41 11.01
N SER A 27 10.64 -19.79 12.03
CA SER A 27 10.55 -18.35 12.29
C SER A 27 11.02 -17.50 11.11
N GLY A 28 12.10 -17.86 10.40
CA GLY A 28 12.66 -17.07 9.30
C GLY A 28 11.84 -17.12 8.01
N VAL A 29 11.08 -18.19 7.75
CA VAL A 29 10.15 -18.26 6.61
C VAL A 29 8.87 -17.50 6.93
N ARG A 30 8.30 -17.69 8.12
CA ARG A 30 7.12 -16.95 8.60
C ARG A 30 7.38 -15.45 8.67
N GLU A 31 8.57 -15.04 9.10
CA GLU A 31 8.96 -13.64 9.18
C GLU A 31 9.20 -13.03 7.79
N ARG A 32 9.77 -13.78 6.84
CA ARG A 32 9.84 -13.35 5.43
C ARG A 32 8.45 -13.26 4.81
N ALA A 33 7.59 -14.26 4.99
CA ALA A 33 6.21 -14.23 4.49
C ALA A 33 5.44 -13.02 5.03
N ALA A 34 5.54 -12.73 6.33
CA ALA A 34 4.94 -11.53 6.92
C ALA A 34 5.51 -10.23 6.33
N ARG A 35 6.81 -10.19 5.99
CA ARG A 35 7.46 -9.04 5.33
C ARG A 35 7.02 -8.85 3.87
N TYR A 36 6.77 -9.93 3.13
CA TYR A 36 6.41 -9.89 1.71
C TYR A 36 4.89 -9.97 1.45
N ALA A 37 4.07 -10.26 2.44
CA ALA A 37 2.63 -10.47 2.27
C ALA A 37 1.90 -9.28 1.62
N LEU A 38 2.36 -8.05 1.87
CA LEU A 38 1.76 -6.83 1.35
C LEU A 38 2.34 -6.38 0.00
N LEU A 39 3.41 -7.01 -0.48
CA LEU A 39 4.03 -6.60 -1.74
C LEU A 39 3.15 -6.86 -2.97
N PRO A 40 2.49 -8.03 -3.11
CA PRO A 40 1.54 -8.25 -4.20
C PRO A 40 0.39 -7.24 -4.18
N LEU A 41 -0.16 -6.99 -2.98
CA LEU A 41 -1.24 -6.02 -2.77
C LEU A 41 -0.82 -4.60 -3.17
N ARG A 42 0.41 -4.21 -2.79
CA ARG A 42 0.99 -2.91 -3.11
C ARG A 42 1.20 -2.72 -4.61
N ILE A 43 1.73 -3.74 -5.29
CA ILE A 43 1.93 -3.71 -6.74
C ILE A 43 0.57 -3.58 -7.43
N PHE A 44 -0.39 -4.42 -7.05
CA PHE A 44 -1.73 -4.39 -7.61
C PHE A 44 -2.39 -3.02 -7.45
N LEU A 45 -2.55 -2.53 -6.22
CA LEU A 45 -3.16 -1.22 -5.95
C LEU A 45 -2.41 -0.08 -6.63
N GLY A 46 -1.08 -0.09 -6.55
CA GLY A 46 -0.24 0.93 -7.14
C GLY A 46 -0.39 1.00 -8.67
N VAL A 47 -0.30 -0.14 -9.35
CA VAL A 47 -0.48 -0.22 -10.81
C VAL A 47 -1.90 0.16 -11.21
N THR A 48 -2.92 -0.32 -10.51
CA THR A 48 -4.32 0.02 -10.78
C THR A 48 -4.55 1.53 -10.70
N PHE A 49 -4.04 2.20 -9.66
CA PHE A 49 -4.19 3.63 -9.49
C PHE A 49 -3.41 4.44 -10.52
N VAL A 50 -2.19 4.01 -10.87
CA VAL A 50 -1.42 4.63 -11.97
C VAL A 50 -2.16 4.49 -13.29
N TYR A 51 -2.63 3.29 -13.60
CA TYR A 51 -3.37 3.01 -14.82
C TYR A 51 -4.66 3.86 -14.87
N ALA A 52 -5.45 3.87 -13.80
CA ALA A 52 -6.69 4.65 -13.72
C ALA A 52 -6.44 6.15 -13.89
N GLY A 53 -5.39 6.70 -13.26
CA GLY A 53 -5.04 8.10 -13.41
C GLY A 53 -4.59 8.44 -14.83
N LEU A 54 -3.76 7.58 -15.45
CA LEU A 54 -3.33 7.77 -16.85
C LEU A 54 -4.49 7.65 -17.83
N ASP A 55 -5.34 6.64 -17.66
CA ASP A 55 -6.54 6.42 -18.47
C ASP A 55 -7.44 7.67 -18.45
N LYS A 56 -7.76 8.19 -17.27
CA LYS A 56 -8.54 9.43 -17.11
C LYS A 56 -7.86 10.68 -17.69
N LEU A 57 -6.53 10.78 -17.62
CA LEU A 57 -5.79 11.93 -18.16
C LEU A 57 -5.61 11.86 -19.69
N THR A 58 -5.63 10.66 -20.25
CA THR A 58 -5.42 10.42 -21.69
C THR A 58 -6.71 10.21 -22.46
N ASP A 59 -7.84 10.04 -21.77
CA ASP A 59 -9.18 10.02 -22.36
C ASP A 59 -9.80 11.43 -22.40
N PRO A 60 -9.78 12.11 -23.57
CA PRO A 60 -10.40 13.42 -23.73
C PRO A 60 -11.93 13.38 -23.63
N ALA A 61 -12.57 12.21 -23.81
CA ALA A 61 -14.01 12.07 -23.64
C ALA A 61 -14.38 12.11 -22.14
N PHE A 62 -13.57 11.48 -21.29
CA PHE A 62 -13.75 11.50 -19.84
C PHE A 62 -13.61 12.93 -19.26
N LEU A 63 -12.63 13.71 -19.73
CA LEU A 63 -12.41 15.10 -19.29
C LEU A 63 -13.38 16.13 -19.87
N SER A 64 -14.42 15.70 -20.59
CA SER A 64 -15.47 16.59 -21.07
C SER A 64 -16.47 16.96 -19.95
N ALA A 65 -17.08 18.15 -20.05
CA ALA A 65 -18.18 18.55 -19.17
C ALA A 65 -19.54 17.96 -19.60
N SER A 66 -19.63 17.40 -20.82
CA SER A 66 -20.86 16.83 -21.37
C SER A 66 -20.58 15.81 -22.47
N GLY A 67 -21.46 14.81 -22.63
CA GLY A 67 -21.38 13.78 -23.66
C GLY A 67 -21.15 12.37 -23.08
N ALA A 68 -21.48 11.34 -23.86
CA ALA A 68 -21.41 9.94 -23.45
C ALA A 68 -20.02 9.57 -22.90
N GLY A 69 -19.96 9.17 -21.62
CA GLY A 69 -18.72 8.79 -20.94
C GLY A 69 -17.97 9.95 -20.27
N SER A 70 -18.50 11.18 -20.35
CA SER A 70 -17.91 12.35 -19.70
C SER A 70 -18.09 12.35 -18.19
N ILE A 71 -17.15 12.97 -17.47
CA ILE A 71 -17.27 13.16 -16.02
C ILE A 71 -18.49 14.00 -15.65
N GLY A 72 -18.88 14.96 -16.49
CA GLY A 72 -20.09 15.77 -16.24
C GLY A 72 -21.37 14.94 -16.27
N GLU A 73 -21.52 14.04 -17.24
CA GLU A 73 -22.68 13.14 -17.31
C GLU A 73 -22.66 12.11 -16.17
N LEU A 74 -21.50 11.57 -15.83
CA LEU A 74 -21.31 10.71 -14.67
C LEU A 74 -21.76 11.40 -13.38
N MET A 75 -21.29 12.63 -13.12
CA MET A 75 -21.63 13.38 -11.91
C MET A 75 -23.12 13.73 -11.84
N HIS A 76 -23.74 14.09 -12.97
CA HIS A 76 -25.19 14.31 -13.03
C HIS A 76 -25.99 13.03 -12.76
N GLY A 77 -25.56 11.88 -13.29
CA GLY A 77 -26.22 10.60 -13.09
C GLY A 77 -26.15 10.07 -11.66
N VAL A 78 -25.07 10.39 -10.93
CA VAL A 78 -24.86 9.89 -9.55
C VAL A 78 -25.30 10.87 -8.46
N ARG A 79 -25.72 12.09 -8.83
CA ARG A 79 -26.04 13.15 -7.87
C ARG A 79 -27.15 12.77 -6.89
N ASP A 80 -28.29 12.32 -7.43
CA ASP A 80 -29.51 12.07 -6.65
C ASP A 80 -29.49 10.71 -5.91
N THR A 81 -28.47 9.91 -6.19
CA THR A 81 -28.30 8.54 -5.71
C THR A 81 -27.05 8.37 -4.85
N SER A 82 -26.21 9.40 -4.74
CA SER A 82 -25.01 9.41 -3.89
C SER A 82 -25.35 9.47 -2.40
N ALA A 83 -24.48 8.91 -1.56
CA ALA A 83 -24.62 9.00 -0.11
C ALA A 83 -24.44 10.44 0.41
N ILE A 84 -23.61 11.24 -0.29
CA ILE A 84 -23.29 12.62 0.06
C ILE A 84 -23.45 13.50 -1.18
N PRO A 85 -24.69 13.95 -1.48
CA PRO A 85 -24.96 14.82 -2.64
C PRO A 85 -24.14 16.11 -2.63
N ALA A 86 -23.82 16.64 -1.44
CA ALA A 86 -22.97 17.82 -1.30
C ALA A 86 -21.58 17.63 -1.92
N LEU A 87 -20.95 16.46 -1.77
CA LEU A 87 -19.65 16.18 -2.40
C LEU A 87 -19.74 16.19 -3.92
N VAL A 88 -20.86 15.70 -4.47
CA VAL A 88 -21.14 15.71 -5.91
C VAL A 88 -21.44 17.13 -6.39
N ASP A 89 -22.16 17.93 -5.62
CA ASP A 89 -22.41 19.35 -5.92
C ASP A 89 -21.11 20.15 -6.01
N TRP A 90 -20.15 19.87 -5.13
CA TRP A 90 -18.81 20.46 -5.23
C TRP A 90 -18.05 20.03 -6.49
N ALA A 91 -18.17 18.77 -6.89
CA ALA A 91 -17.61 18.28 -8.15
C ALA A 91 -18.28 18.94 -9.38
N LEU A 92 -19.60 19.20 -9.30
CA LEU A 92 -20.38 19.82 -10.38
C LEU A 92 -20.05 21.31 -10.61
N HIS A 93 -19.44 22.02 -9.65
CA HIS A 93 -18.95 23.39 -9.89
C HIS A 93 -17.82 23.43 -10.94
N SER A 94 -17.00 22.39 -11.01
CA SER A 94 -15.97 22.24 -12.05
C SER A 94 -15.72 20.75 -12.31
N PRO A 95 -16.56 20.09 -13.13
CA PRO A 95 -16.48 18.65 -13.37
C PRO A 95 -15.12 18.25 -13.94
N VAL A 96 -14.60 19.05 -14.86
CA VAL A 96 -13.28 18.85 -15.50
C VAL A 96 -12.15 19.05 -14.49
N GLY A 97 -12.23 20.08 -13.65
CA GLY A 97 -11.23 20.35 -12.62
C GLY A 97 -11.20 19.25 -11.57
N PHE A 98 -12.37 18.79 -11.13
CA PHE A 98 -12.51 17.66 -10.21
C PHE A 98 -11.98 16.36 -10.83
N GLY A 99 -12.38 16.05 -12.07
CA GLY A 99 -11.89 14.89 -12.80
C GLY A 99 -10.37 14.87 -12.97
N THR A 100 -9.80 16.02 -13.30
CA THR A 100 -8.34 16.18 -13.42
C THR A 100 -7.66 16.02 -12.06
N ALA A 101 -8.18 16.66 -11.01
CA ALA A 101 -7.62 16.54 -9.65
C ALA A 101 -7.69 15.10 -9.13
N LEU A 102 -8.80 14.40 -9.40
CA LEU A 102 -8.97 12.99 -9.08
C LEU A 102 -7.94 12.14 -9.83
N ALA A 103 -7.81 12.31 -11.14
CA ALA A 103 -6.88 11.53 -11.96
C ALA A 103 -5.41 11.77 -11.58
N VAL A 104 -5.03 13.02 -11.31
CA VAL A 104 -3.70 13.35 -10.77
C VAL A 104 -3.50 12.76 -9.37
N GLY A 105 -4.52 12.81 -8.52
CA GLY A 105 -4.49 12.20 -7.18
C GLY A 105 -4.28 10.70 -7.24
N GLU A 106 -5.02 10.00 -8.10
CA GLU A 106 -4.85 8.56 -8.35
C GLU A 106 -3.44 8.25 -8.84
N LEU A 107 -2.93 9.01 -9.81
CA LEU A 107 -1.59 8.82 -10.36
C LEU A 107 -0.50 9.03 -9.29
N LEU A 108 -0.57 10.12 -8.52
CA LEU A 108 0.38 10.42 -7.45
C LEU A 108 0.33 9.38 -6.33
N VAL A 109 -0.86 8.92 -5.95
CA VAL A 109 -1.04 7.84 -4.96
C VAL A 109 -0.45 6.54 -5.47
N GLY A 110 -0.74 6.17 -6.72
CA GLY A 110 -0.24 4.95 -7.35
C GLY A 110 1.29 4.96 -7.43
N LEU A 111 1.88 6.04 -7.94
CA LEU A 111 3.33 6.22 -8.01
C LEU A 111 3.99 6.27 -6.64
N GLY A 112 3.41 7.01 -5.68
CA GLY A 112 3.92 7.08 -4.30
C GLY A 112 3.89 5.72 -3.61
N THR A 113 2.82 4.98 -3.83
CA THR A 113 2.67 3.60 -3.35
C THR A 113 3.72 2.69 -3.99
N LEU A 114 3.91 2.72 -5.30
CA LEU A 114 4.91 1.89 -5.99
C LEU A 114 6.34 2.27 -5.61
N ALA A 115 6.67 3.57 -5.56
CA ALA A 115 8.00 4.07 -5.17
C ALA A 115 8.33 3.80 -3.71
N GLY A 116 7.31 3.69 -2.83
CA GLY A 116 7.48 3.37 -1.43
C GLY A 116 7.96 4.54 -0.58
N LEU A 117 7.90 5.75 -1.11
CA LEU A 117 8.15 6.98 -0.36
C LEU A 117 6.83 7.39 0.31
N LEU A 118 6.83 7.69 1.62
CA LEU A 118 5.62 8.12 2.34
C LEU A 118 4.44 7.15 2.16
N THR A 119 4.69 5.84 2.18
CA THR A 119 3.70 4.81 1.79
C THR A 119 2.42 4.89 2.61
N ARG A 120 2.49 5.35 3.85
CA ARG A 120 1.31 5.62 4.69
C ARG A 120 0.46 6.77 4.15
N ILE A 121 1.09 7.89 3.77
CA ILE A 121 0.39 9.05 3.21
C ILE A 121 -0.24 8.68 1.87
N ALA A 122 0.52 8.00 1.01
CA ALA A 122 -0.02 7.50 -0.26
C ALA A 122 -1.19 6.53 -0.03
N ALA A 123 -1.07 5.58 0.90
CA ALA A 123 -2.16 4.66 1.23
C ALA A 123 -3.38 5.34 1.84
N THR A 124 -3.19 6.35 2.68
CA THR A 124 -4.29 7.18 3.20
C THR A 124 -4.94 7.97 2.07
N GLY A 125 -4.16 8.55 1.15
CA GLY A 125 -4.70 9.21 -0.05
C GLY A 125 -5.52 8.26 -0.92
N GLY A 126 -5.01 7.04 -1.18
CA GLY A 126 -5.74 6.01 -1.92
C GLY A 126 -7.02 5.56 -1.23
N ALA A 127 -6.99 5.38 0.08
CA ALA A 127 -8.18 5.08 0.87
C ALA A 127 -9.22 6.21 0.80
N LEU A 128 -8.79 7.47 0.91
CA LEU A 128 -9.70 8.61 0.82
C LEU A 128 -10.32 8.73 -0.58
N ILE A 129 -9.54 8.55 -1.64
CA ILE A 129 -10.05 8.54 -3.02
C ILE A 129 -11.07 7.41 -3.19
N SER A 130 -10.73 6.17 -2.79
CA SER A 130 -11.66 5.03 -2.88
C SER A 130 -12.92 5.23 -2.04
N LEU A 131 -12.82 5.84 -0.85
CA LEU A 131 -13.97 6.16 -0.01
C LEU A 131 -14.87 7.21 -0.69
N SER A 132 -14.29 8.27 -1.23
CA SER A 132 -15.02 9.31 -1.95
C SER A 132 -15.75 8.74 -3.15
N LEU A 133 -15.08 7.92 -3.97
CA LEU A 133 -15.69 7.26 -5.13
C LEU A 133 -16.76 6.26 -4.72
N TRP A 134 -16.53 5.50 -3.65
CA TRP A 134 -17.54 4.58 -3.14
C TRP A 134 -18.80 5.31 -2.69
N LEU A 135 -18.68 6.42 -1.95
CA LEU A 135 -19.83 7.19 -1.46
C LEU A 135 -20.58 7.96 -2.55
N THR A 136 -19.90 8.27 -3.67
CA THR A 136 -20.46 9.08 -4.76
C THR A 136 -20.91 8.22 -5.93
N VAL A 137 -20.01 7.44 -6.51
CA VAL A 137 -20.22 6.68 -7.74
C VAL A 137 -20.70 5.26 -7.46
N SER A 138 -20.03 4.52 -6.58
CA SER A 138 -20.38 3.09 -6.39
C SER A 138 -21.46 2.84 -5.34
N TRP A 139 -21.95 3.86 -4.62
CA TRP A 139 -22.93 3.72 -3.54
C TRP A 139 -24.25 3.10 -4.00
N GLN A 140 -24.72 3.56 -5.15
CA GLN A 140 -25.96 3.11 -5.79
C GLN A 140 -25.86 1.71 -6.42
N VAL A 141 -24.66 1.13 -6.50
CA VAL A 141 -24.45 -0.15 -7.17
C VAL A 141 -24.96 -1.26 -6.26
N THR A 142 -26.08 -1.88 -6.67
CA THR A 142 -26.67 -3.02 -5.97
C THR A 142 -26.64 -4.27 -6.84
N PRO A 143 -26.07 -5.39 -6.36
CA PRO A 143 -25.48 -5.60 -5.03
C PRO A 143 -24.11 -4.92 -4.83
N TYR A 144 -23.77 -4.61 -3.57
CA TYR A 144 -22.57 -3.82 -3.23
C TYR A 144 -21.24 -4.38 -3.74
N TYR A 145 -21.16 -5.70 -3.97
CA TYR A 145 -19.94 -6.38 -4.43
C TYR A 145 -19.65 -6.20 -5.93
N TYR A 146 -20.55 -5.57 -6.69
CA TYR A 146 -20.26 -5.16 -8.07
C TYR A 146 -19.43 -3.87 -8.15
N GLY A 147 -19.38 -3.08 -7.07
CA GLY A 147 -18.51 -1.90 -6.99
C GLY A 147 -17.07 -2.29 -6.67
N ASN A 148 -16.11 -1.79 -7.47
CA ASN A 148 -14.67 -1.95 -7.25
C ASN A 148 -14.16 -1.11 -6.06
N ASP A 149 -14.72 0.07 -5.85
CA ASP A 149 -14.19 1.08 -4.93
C ASP A 149 -14.18 0.63 -3.47
N LEU A 150 -15.19 -0.13 -3.04
CA LEU A 150 -15.24 -0.68 -1.68
C LEU A 150 -14.10 -1.67 -1.43
N VAL A 151 -13.82 -2.53 -2.40
CA VAL A 151 -12.73 -3.51 -2.33
C VAL A 151 -11.39 -2.79 -2.26
N TYR A 152 -11.20 -1.74 -3.07
CA TYR A 152 -10.00 -0.92 -3.03
C TYR A 152 -9.84 -0.21 -1.69
N LEU A 153 -10.90 0.40 -1.15
CA LEU A 153 -10.90 0.99 0.19
C LEU A 153 -10.43 -0.02 1.26
N MET A 154 -11.03 -1.21 1.27
CA MET A 154 -10.64 -2.27 2.21
C MET A 154 -9.19 -2.71 2.01
N ALA A 155 -8.73 -2.78 0.76
CA ALA A 155 -7.36 -3.15 0.41
C ALA A 155 -6.31 -2.12 0.86
N TRP A 156 -6.68 -0.84 0.99
CA TRP A 156 -5.79 0.20 1.53
C TRP A 156 -5.62 0.11 3.06
N ILE A 157 -6.59 -0.42 3.81
CA ILE A 157 -6.56 -0.49 5.28
C ILE A 157 -5.34 -1.27 5.80
N PRO A 158 -5.04 -2.50 5.32
CA PRO A 158 -3.84 -3.22 5.73
C PRO A 158 -2.55 -2.44 5.44
N MET A 159 -2.50 -1.67 4.36
CA MET A 159 -1.31 -0.87 4.03
C MET A 159 -1.13 0.34 4.94
N ILE A 160 -2.22 0.99 5.33
CA ILE A 160 -2.21 2.05 6.35
C ILE A 160 -1.73 1.48 7.69
N MET A 161 -2.33 0.36 8.12
CA MET A 161 -2.04 -0.28 9.40
C MET A 161 -0.61 -0.82 9.49
N ALA A 162 -0.15 -1.53 8.45
CA ALA A 162 1.19 -2.10 8.43
C ALA A 162 2.26 -1.00 8.46
N GLY A 163 2.02 0.14 7.78
CA GLY A 163 3.08 1.09 7.50
C GLY A 163 4.21 0.50 6.68
N ALA A 164 5.11 1.34 6.18
CA ALA A 164 6.16 0.92 5.25
C ALA A 164 6.94 -0.33 5.76
N PRO A 165 6.80 -1.50 5.13
CA PRO A 165 7.59 -2.67 5.49
C PRO A 165 9.00 -2.47 4.93
N TYR A 166 9.90 -1.84 5.70
CA TYR A 166 11.39 -1.77 5.62
C TYR A 166 12.14 -1.72 4.26
N LEU A 167 11.45 -1.60 3.13
CA LEU A 167 11.95 -1.42 1.76
C LEU A 167 11.26 -0.17 1.18
N SER A 168 11.50 0.92 1.87
CA SER A 168 11.01 2.26 1.55
C SER A 168 12.23 3.16 1.59
N LEU A 169 12.33 4.10 0.65
CA LEU A 169 13.37 5.14 0.65
C LEU A 169 13.46 5.89 1.99
N ASP A 170 12.41 5.85 2.83
CA ASP A 170 12.45 6.38 4.20
C ASP A 170 13.46 5.65 5.11
N SER A 171 13.70 4.35 4.92
CA SER A 171 14.74 3.62 5.67
C SER A 171 16.15 4.01 5.23
N LEU A 172 16.33 4.33 3.94
CA LEU A 172 17.58 4.85 3.38
C LEU A 172 17.86 6.29 3.84
N ILE A 173 16.85 7.15 3.91
CA ILE A 173 17.00 8.53 4.39
C ILE A 173 17.28 8.55 5.90
N ARG A 174 16.59 7.73 6.69
CA ARG A 174 16.80 7.63 8.14
C ARG A 174 18.19 7.07 8.50
N SER A 175 18.68 6.09 7.75
CA SER A 175 20.03 5.54 7.94
C SER A 175 21.16 6.48 7.48
N ARG A 176 20.90 7.40 6.54
CA ARG A 176 21.86 8.45 6.16
C ARG A 176 21.93 9.58 7.19
N ARG A 177 20.79 9.95 7.80
CA ARG A 177 20.76 11.02 8.83
C ARG A 177 21.42 10.58 10.13
N SER A 178 21.26 9.32 10.54
CA SER A 178 21.91 8.78 11.74
C SER A 178 23.43 8.65 11.60
N ARG A 179 23.95 8.45 10.38
CA ARG A 179 25.40 8.40 10.08
C ARG A 179 26.06 9.78 9.94
N ARG A 180 25.28 10.87 9.91
CA ARG A 180 25.81 12.24 9.86
C ARG A 180 25.89 12.90 11.24
N ILE A 181 25.27 12.30 12.26
CA ILE A 181 25.18 12.83 13.62
C ILE A 181 26.08 12.03 14.58
N ALA A 182 26.49 10.82 14.21
CA ALA A 182 27.57 10.06 14.85
C ALA A 182 28.90 10.39 14.18
#